data_AF-A0A7C3YR54-F1
#
_entry.id   AF-A0A7C3YR54-F1
#
_cell.length_a   1.000
_cell.length_b   1.000
_cell.length_c   1.000
_cell.angle_alpha   90.00
_cell.angle_beta   90.00
_cell.angle_gamma   90.00
#
_symmetry.space_group_name_H-M   'P 1'
#
loop_
_entity.id
_entity.type
_entity.pdbx_description
1 polymer ?
#
loop_
_entity_poly.entity_id
_entity_poly.type
_entity_poly.pdbx_seq_one_letter_code
_entity_poly.pdbx_strand_id
1 'polypeptide(L)'
;MPRIEMGDTSCLVIKLSNGYNVGVKFEKNIKIEKIGEGPKIFKEKKKGAKEVIFDKNLPTISILGTGGTIASRIDYRTGGVYASFSPEDIAMQIPELKEIANIKAEEIMSVMSEDMTPERWKLIARKVAKDANAGYKGIIVTHGTDTMHYTAAALSFMLKDLSCPVALVGSQRSSDRGSSDAAMNIACAANFVANSDVAEVCIVMHGSMSDDYCLAIRGTKPRKMQTSRREAFKPINDEPIAKIYRDKRIEMLNENYRKRSGKKVKVDDKLETKVALIKVYPGLDPEIFDFYLGKGYRGLVIEATGLGHTPTLGKFSLLPKIEKAIEAGVPVVVTSQCLYGRTHPTVYHNLRELLKRGVIFGEDMLPEVAYIKLMYVLGKTRNLEKVRELMVTNIAGEISERTI
;
A
#
# COMPACT_ATOMS: atom_id res chain seq x y z
N MET A 1 -25.70 19.73 -15.29
CA MET A 1 -24.73 18.88 -14.58
C MET A 1 -23.35 19.49 -14.74
N PRO A 2 -22.37 19.20 -13.86
CA PRO A 2 -20.98 19.53 -14.15
C PRO A 2 -20.58 18.91 -15.50
N ARG A 3 -19.84 19.67 -16.32
CA ARG A 3 -19.24 19.11 -17.54
C ARG A 3 -18.16 18.12 -17.12
N ILE A 4 -18.04 17.00 -17.84
CA ILE A 4 -16.89 16.09 -17.67
C ILE A 4 -15.64 16.88 -18.07
N GLU A 5 -14.55 16.79 -17.29
CA GLU A 5 -13.35 17.62 -17.49
C GLU A 5 -12.76 17.50 -18.91
N MET A 6 -12.78 16.30 -19.50
CA MET A 6 -12.34 16.02 -20.87
C MET A 6 -13.47 16.08 -21.92
N GLY A 7 -14.67 16.55 -21.54
CA GLY A 7 -15.82 16.65 -22.44
C GLY A 7 -15.69 17.84 -23.41
N ASP A 8 -16.25 17.68 -24.61
CA ASP A 8 -16.33 18.73 -25.62
C ASP A 8 -16.89 20.03 -25.02
N THR A 9 -16.14 21.12 -25.14
CA THR A 9 -16.51 22.43 -24.60
C THR A 9 -17.74 23.02 -25.27
N SER A 10 -18.04 22.57 -26.49
CA SER A 10 -19.25 22.92 -27.21
C SER A 10 -20.47 22.13 -26.73
N CYS A 11 -20.34 21.16 -25.82
CA CYS A 11 -21.48 20.37 -25.33
C CYS A 11 -21.92 20.76 -23.92
N LEU A 12 -23.23 20.97 -23.75
CA LEU A 12 -23.90 21.11 -22.47
C LEU A 12 -24.39 19.75 -21.98
N VAL A 13 -24.04 19.36 -20.76
CA VAL A 13 -24.51 18.10 -20.15
C VAL A 13 -25.76 18.35 -19.28
N ILE A 14 -26.88 17.75 -19.68
CA ILE A 14 -28.18 17.87 -19.04
C ILE A 14 -28.57 16.53 -18.41
N LYS A 15 -29.12 16.56 -17.20
CA LYS A 15 -29.76 15.39 -16.57
C LYS A 15 -31.26 15.51 -16.73
N LEU A 16 -31.83 14.57 -17.46
CA LEU A 16 -33.28 14.50 -17.71
C LEU A 16 -34.03 14.06 -16.45
N SER A 17 -35.34 14.31 -16.41
CA SER A 17 -36.21 13.92 -15.28
C SER A 17 -36.28 12.40 -15.07
N ASN A 18 -36.05 11.61 -16.12
CA ASN A 18 -35.94 10.15 -16.06
C ASN A 18 -34.58 9.65 -15.52
N GLY A 19 -33.66 10.55 -15.18
CA GLY A 19 -32.35 10.24 -14.59
C GLY A 19 -31.21 10.05 -15.60
N TYR A 20 -31.48 9.97 -16.90
CA TYR A 20 -30.45 9.85 -17.93
C TYR A 20 -29.69 11.16 -18.13
N ASN A 21 -28.40 11.05 -18.43
CA ASN A 21 -27.57 12.18 -18.85
C ASN A 21 -27.55 12.27 -20.38
N VAL A 22 -27.71 13.47 -20.94
CA VAL A 22 -27.62 13.76 -22.38
C VAL A 22 -26.64 14.89 -22.61
N GLY A 23 -25.80 14.76 -23.65
CA GLY A 23 -24.97 15.85 -24.17
C GLY A 23 -25.71 16.58 -25.29
N VAL A 24 -25.88 17.89 -25.16
CA VAL A 24 -26.47 18.75 -26.18
C VAL A 24 -25.39 19.67 -26.72
N LYS A 25 -25.05 19.54 -28.00
CA LYS A 25 -24.09 20.43 -28.66
C LYS A 25 -24.68 21.82 -28.79
N PHE A 26 -23.93 22.83 -28.38
CA PHE A 26 -24.29 24.24 -28.35
C PHE A 26 -24.14 24.84 -29.75
N GLU A 27 -25.27 24.98 -30.45
CA GLU A 27 -25.35 25.58 -31.79
C GLU A 27 -26.18 26.87 -31.76
N LYS A 28 -26.03 27.73 -32.78
CA LYS A 28 -26.60 29.09 -32.83
C LYS A 28 -28.13 29.17 -32.59
N ASN A 29 -28.86 28.08 -32.78
CA ASN A 29 -30.33 28.05 -32.71
C ASN A 29 -30.87 27.44 -31.41
N ILE A 30 -30.01 27.19 -30.40
CA ILE A 30 -30.45 26.63 -29.12
C ILE A 30 -30.95 27.74 -28.20
N LYS A 31 -32.19 27.57 -27.71
CA LYS A 31 -32.79 28.41 -26.68
C LYS A 31 -32.65 27.74 -25.32
N ILE A 32 -32.01 28.41 -24.38
CA ILE A 32 -31.92 27.96 -22.98
C ILE A 32 -32.77 28.90 -22.13
N GLU A 33 -33.78 28.35 -21.49
CA GLU A 33 -34.65 29.09 -20.57
C GLU A 33 -34.52 28.53 -19.16
N LYS A 34 -34.27 29.41 -18.18
CA LYS A 34 -34.28 29.04 -16.76
C LYS A 34 -35.74 28.90 -16.31
N ILE A 35 -36.22 27.66 -16.20
CA ILE A 35 -37.59 27.36 -15.74
C ILE A 35 -37.75 27.38 -14.21
N GLY A 36 -36.64 27.46 -13.47
CA GLY A 36 -36.64 27.48 -12.01
C GLY A 36 -35.26 27.30 -11.41
N GLU A 37 -35.19 27.28 -10.08
CA GLU A 37 -33.98 26.88 -9.34
C GLU A 37 -34.14 25.43 -8.88
N GLY A 38 -33.16 24.60 -9.19
CA GLY A 38 -33.10 23.26 -8.64
C GLY A 38 -33.01 23.32 -7.10
N PRO A 39 -33.51 22.30 -6.39
CA PRO A 39 -33.39 22.24 -4.94
C PRO A 39 -31.93 22.43 -4.55
N LYS A 40 -31.65 23.46 -3.72
CA LYS A 40 -30.31 23.68 -3.16
C LYS A 40 -29.82 22.33 -2.61
N ILE A 41 -28.67 21.89 -3.07
CA ILE A 41 -27.99 20.72 -2.50
C ILE A 41 -27.56 21.19 -1.11
N PHE A 42 -28.45 21.04 -0.14
CA PHE A 42 -28.07 21.18 1.24
C PHE A 42 -26.97 20.15 1.47
N LYS A 43 -25.78 20.61 1.83
CA LYS A 43 -24.91 19.84 2.73
C LYS A 43 -25.76 19.65 3.99
N GLU A 44 -26.62 18.63 4.03
CA GLU A 44 -27.09 18.14 5.30
C GLU A 44 -25.83 17.66 6.04
N LYS A 45 -25.22 18.57 6.80
CA LYS A 45 -24.73 18.18 8.12
C LYS A 45 -25.97 17.64 8.80
N LYS A 46 -26.18 16.32 8.78
CA LYS A 46 -27.22 15.71 9.59
C LYS A 46 -27.02 16.22 11.01
N LYS A 47 -27.91 17.11 11.44
CA LYS A 47 -28.13 17.41 12.85
C LYS A 47 -28.64 16.12 13.47
N GLY A 48 -27.90 15.64 14.47
CA GLY A 48 -28.18 14.39 15.16
C GLY A 48 -27.13 13.34 14.85
N ALA A 49 -25.88 13.58 15.25
CA ALA A 49 -25.02 12.47 15.65
C ALA A 49 -25.80 11.75 16.76
N LYS A 50 -26.35 10.56 16.47
CA LYS A 50 -26.54 9.60 17.56
C LYS A 50 -25.14 9.41 18.11
N GLU A 51 -24.89 9.83 19.34
CA GLU A 51 -23.62 9.52 20.00
C GLU A 51 -23.33 8.04 19.75
N VAL A 52 -22.18 7.74 19.16
CA VAL A 52 -21.76 6.35 18.99
C VAL A 52 -21.56 5.81 20.40
N ILE A 53 -22.57 5.09 20.89
CA ILE A 53 -22.52 4.44 22.20
C ILE A 53 -21.53 3.29 22.05
N PHE A 54 -20.39 3.39 22.72
CA PHE A 54 -19.43 2.30 22.75
C PHE A 54 -19.90 1.21 23.70
N ASP A 55 -19.90 -0.02 23.20
CA ASP A 55 -20.15 -1.20 24.01
C ASP A 55 -18.88 -1.51 24.82
N LYS A 56 -18.99 -1.49 26.16
CA LYS A 56 -17.87 -1.76 27.06
C LYS A 56 -17.29 -3.17 26.89
N ASN A 57 -18.05 -4.11 26.31
CA ASN A 57 -17.62 -5.49 26.08
C ASN A 57 -16.84 -5.65 24.77
N LEU A 58 -16.86 -4.64 23.88
CA LEU A 58 -16.16 -4.69 22.60
C LEU A 58 -14.81 -3.98 22.66
N PRO A 59 -13.79 -4.52 21.95
CA PRO A 59 -12.50 -3.84 21.82
C PRO A 59 -12.66 -2.54 21.03
N THR A 60 -11.80 -1.55 21.32
CA THR A 60 -11.74 -0.32 20.52
C THR A 60 -10.64 -0.42 19.48
N ILE A 61 -10.97 -0.16 18.22
CA ILE A 61 -10.00 -0.12 17.11
C ILE A 61 -9.97 1.28 16.47
N SER A 62 -8.82 1.63 15.89
CA SER A 62 -8.64 2.88 15.14
C SER A 62 -8.71 2.61 13.63
N ILE A 63 -9.35 3.51 12.88
CA ILE A 63 -9.35 3.54 11.42
C ILE A 63 -8.75 4.86 10.95
N LEU A 64 -7.58 4.78 10.33
CA LEU A 64 -6.84 5.92 9.79
C LEU A 64 -7.07 6.05 8.29
N GLY A 65 -7.66 7.17 7.88
CA GLY A 65 -7.98 7.49 6.49
C GLY A 65 -6.83 8.12 5.76
N THR A 66 -6.32 7.46 4.73
CA THR A 66 -5.31 8.05 3.84
C THR A 66 -5.84 8.41 2.46
N GLY A 67 -7.16 8.37 2.28
CA GLY A 67 -7.84 8.40 0.99
C GLY A 67 -8.17 6.99 0.51
N GLY A 68 -8.30 6.84 -0.81
CA GLY A 68 -8.82 5.63 -1.42
C GLY A 68 -10.34 5.56 -1.39
N THR A 69 -10.91 4.89 -2.39
CA THR A 69 -12.35 4.86 -2.66
C THR A 69 -13.15 4.01 -1.68
N ILE A 70 -12.57 3.51 -0.59
CA ILE A 70 -13.20 2.53 0.31
C ILE A 70 -14.30 3.14 1.19
N ALA A 71 -14.26 4.46 1.39
CA ALA A 71 -15.22 5.21 2.19
C ALA A 71 -15.77 6.39 1.39
N SER A 72 -16.40 6.10 0.25
CA SER A 72 -17.02 7.10 -0.63
C SER A 72 -18.54 6.88 -0.72
N ARG A 73 -19.28 7.94 -1.09
CA ARG A 73 -20.74 7.92 -1.27
C ARG A 73 -21.10 8.51 -2.63
N ILE A 74 -21.97 7.85 -3.39
CA ILE A 74 -22.64 8.48 -4.53
C ILE A 74 -23.75 9.40 -4.02
N ASP A 75 -23.80 10.61 -4.55
CA ASP A 75 -25.01 11.41 -4.61
C ASP A 75 -25.75 11.11 -5.93
N TYR A 76 -26.85 10.37 -5.85
CA TYR A 76 -27.63 9.98 -7.03
C TYR A 76 -28.31 11.17 -7.74
N ARG A 77 -28.43 12.33 -7.09
CA ARG A 77 -28.99 13.54 -7.70
C ARG A 77 -27.96 14.18 -8.64
N THR A 78 -26.71 14.31 -8.18
CA THR A 78 -25.62 14.91 -8.98
C THR A 78 -24.79 13.90 -9.76
N GLY A 79 -24.91 12.61 -9.47
CA GLY A 79 -23.99 11.58 -9.96
C GLY A 79 -22.56 11.69 -9.42
N GLY A 80 -22.31 12.59 -8.45
CA GLY A 80 -20.99 12.83 -7.87
C GLY A 80 -20.65 11.84 -6.77
N VAL A 81 -19.36 11.57 -6.57
CA VAL A 81 -18.84 10.72 -5.49
C VAL A 81 -18.15 11.60 -4.45
N TYR A 82 -18.50 11.43 -3.18
CA TYR A 82 -17.96 12.19 -2.04
C TYR A 82 -17.25 11.27 -1.06
N ALA A 83 -16.08 11.66 -0.56
CA ALA A 83 -15.43 10.97 0.56
C ALA A 83 -16.23 11.13 1.86
N SER A 84 -16.37 10.07 2.64
CA SER A 84 -17.16 10.00 3.87
C SER A 84 -16.36 9.20 4.91
N PHE A 85 -15.75 9.87 5.89
CA PHE A 85 -14.79 9.24 6.79
C PHE A 85 -15.13 9.35 8.29
N SER A 86 -16.37 9.74 8.63
CA SER A 86 -16.80 9.73 10.04
C SER A 86 -17.04 8.30 10.53
N PRO A 87 -16.83 8.00 11.83
CA PRO A 87 -17.18 6.70 12.41
C PRO A 87 -18.63 6.31 12.14
N GLU A 88 -19.55 7.28 12.20
CA GLU A 88 -20.97 7.08 11.94
C GLU A 88 -21.22 6.67 10.48
N ASP A 89 -20.52 7.30 9.55
CA ASP A 89 -20.65 6.98 8.13
C ASP A 89 -20.13 5.57 7.80
N ILE A 90 -18.99 5.21 8.38
CA ILE A 90 -18.40 3.86 8.24
C ILE A 90 -19.34 2.81 8.83
N ALA A 91 -19.86 3.05 10.05
CA ALA A 91 -20.79 2.12 10.72
C ALA A 91 -22.16 2.04 10.04
N MET A 92 -22.58 3.05 9.29
CA MET A 92 -23.78 3.00 8.44
C MET A 92 -23.54 2.18 7.17
N GLN A 93 -22.34 2.28 6.58
CA GLN A 93 -21.99 1.54 5.37
C GLN A 93 -21.69 0.07 5.65
N ILE A 94 -21.17 -0.25 6.84
CA ILE A 94 -20.73 -1.59 7.21
C ILE A 94 -21.28 -1.92 8.61
N PRO A 95 -22.56 -2.31 8.70
CA PRO A 95 -23.21 -2.61 9.98
C PRO A 95 -22.50 -3.69 10.80
N GLU A 96 -21.84 -4.65 10.13
CA GLU A 96 -21.12 -5.76 10.75
C GLU A 96 -20.02 -5.31 11.73
N LEU A 97 -19.47 -4.11 11.53
CA LEU A 97 -18.45 -3.54 12.41
C LEU A 97 -18.94 -3.35 13.85
N LYS A 98 -20.23 -3.06 14.03
CA LYS A 98 -20.84 -2.83 15.35
C LYS A 98 -20.80 -4.07 16.25
N GLU A 99 -20.70 -5.24 15.65
CA GLU A 99 -20.60 -6.51 16.38
C GLU A 99 -19.15 -6.96 16.58
N ILE A 100 -18.17 -6.22 16.06
CA ILE A 100 -16.75 -6.58 16.09
C ILE A 100 -16.01 -5.67 17.07
N ALA A 101 -16.20 -4.35 16.96
CA ALA A 101 -15.40 -3.38 17.71
C ALA A 101 -16.07 -2.00 17.82
N ASN A 102 -15.67 -1.26 18.85
CA ASN A 102 -15.87 0.18 18.93
C ASN A 102 -14.92 0.89 17.96
N ILE A 103 -15.47 1.72 17.07
CA ILE A 103 -14.69 2.36 16.00
C ILE A 103 -14.34 3.81 16.38
N LYS A 104 -13.06 4.15 16.30
CA LYS A 104 -12.58 5.53 16.19
C LYS A 104 -12.00 5.73 14.79
N ALA A 105 -12.48 6.71 14.05
CA ALA A 105 -12.00 7.02 12.71
C ALA A 105 -11.41 8.44 12.66
N GLU A 106 -10.27 8.57 11.99
CA GLU A 106 -9.59 9.84 11.73
C GLU A 106 -9.13 9.88 10.28
N GLU A 107 -9.55 10.90 9.51
CA GLU A 107 -8.97 11.16 8.20
C GLU A 107 -7.64 11.92 8.39
N ILE A 108 -6.51 11.28 8.09
CA ILE A 108 -5.18 11.86 8.25
C ILE A 108 -4.64 12.46 6.94
N MET A 109 -5.16 12.01 5.80
CA MET A 109 -4.94 12.60 4.47
C MET A 109 -6.00 12.07 3.48
N SER A 110 -6.16 12.75 2.34
CA SER A 110 -7.03 12.34 1.25
C SER A 110 -6.25 12.40 -0.07
N VAL A 111 -5.54 11.32 -0.40
CA VAL A 111 -4.71 11.24 -1.62
C VAL A 111 -4.93 9.93 -2.36
N MET A 112 -4.69 9.96 -3.66
CA MET A 112 -4.65 8.76 -4.48
C MET A 112 -3.34 7.99 -4.23
N SER A 113 -3.36 6.66 -4.38
CA SER A 113 -2.20 5.82 -4.01
C SER A 113 -0.98 6.07 -4.89
N GLU A 114 -1.19 6.37 -6.17
CA GLU A 114 -0.18 6.73 -7.15
C GLU A 114 0.59 8.00 -6.77
N ASP A 115 -0.01 8.87 -5.96
CA ASP A 115 0.62 10.09 -5.45
C ASP A 115 1.26 9.89 -4.06
N MET A 116 1.29 8.67 -3.51
CA MET A 116 1.86 8.40 -2.20
C MET A 116 3.38 8.64 -2.18
N THR A 117 3.92 9.16 -1.07
CA THR A 117 5.34 9.54 -0.95
C THR A 117 5.94 9.10 0.39
N PRO A 118 7.29 9.06 0.51
CA PRO A 118 7.96 8.76 1.77
C PRO A 118 7.49 9.62 2.95
N GLU A 119 7.28 10.93 2.77
CA GLU A 119 6.78 11.79 3.84
C GLU A 119 5.38 11.41 4.34
N ARG A 120 4.52 10.93 3.44
CA ARG A 120 3.20 10.42 3.82
C ARG A 120 3.31 9.10 4.58
N TRP A 121 4.25 8.22 4.23
CA TRP A 121 4.53 7.02 5.02
C TRP A 121 4.97 7.37 6.45
N LYS A 122 5.82 8.39 6.64
CA LYS A 122 6.22 8.86 7.98
C LYS A 122 5.01 9.35 8.78
N LEU A 123 4.12 10.12 8.16
CA LEU A 123 2.88 10.57 8.80
C LEU A 123 2.02 9.39 9.26
N ILE A 124 1.82 8.40 8.40
CA ILE A 124 1.05 7.18 8.73
C ILE A 124 1.73 6.44 9.89
N ALA A 125 3.05 6.22 9.85
CA ALA A 125 3.79 5.54 10.91
C ALA A 125 3.64 6.24 12.27
N ARG A 126 3.74 7.58 12.30
CA ARG A 126 3.55 8.38 13.51
C ARG A 126 2.14 8.27 14.08
N LYS A 127 1.12 8.29 13.22
CA LYS A 127 -0.29 8.13 13.62
C LYS A 127 -0.57 6.72 14.14
N VAL A 128 -0.09 5.70 13.44
CA VAL A 128 -0.20 4.30 13.88
C VAL A 128 0.47 4.11 15.25
N ALA A 129 1.68 4.61 15.46
CA ALA A 129 2.34 4.48 16.76
C ALA A 129 1.64 5.27 17.88
N LYS A 130 1.10 6.46 17.57
CA LYS A 130 0.29 7.24 18.54
C LYS A 130 -0.91 6.42 19.02
N ASP A 131 -1.65 5.82 18.09
CA ASP A 131 -2.83 5.04 18.41
C ASP A 131 -2.48 3.74 19.11
N ALA A 132 -1.47 3.00 18.65
CA ALA A 132 -1.04 1.76 19.29
C ALA A 132 -0.66 2.01 20.77
N ASN A 133 0.05 3.12 21.04
CA ASN A 133 0.43 3.52 22.39
C ASN A 133 -0.72 4.12 23.22
N ALA A 134 -1.84 4.52 22.60
CA ALA A 134 -3.06 4.94 23.27
C ALA A 134 -3.94 3.74 23.71
N GLY A 135 -3.53 2.51 23.40
CA GLY A 135 -4.20 1.29 23.86
C GLY A 135 -5.31 0.78 22.94
N TYR A 136 -5.40 1.26 21.69
CA TYR A 136 -6.31 0.65 20.72
C TYR A 136 -5.94 -0.83 20.50
N LYS A 137 -6.95 -1.71 20.44
CA LYS A 137 -6.78 -3.15 20.24
C LYS A 137 -6.12 -3.44 18.89
N GLY A 138 -6.30 -2.59 17.90
CA GLY A 138 -5.65 -2.72 16.60
C GLY A 138 -6.01 -1.54 15.71
N ILE A 139 -5.29 -1.43 14.59
CA ILE A 139 -5.34 -0.24 13.74
C ILE A 139 -5.57 -0.67 12.30
N ILE A 140 -6.54 -0.04 11.65
CA ILE A 140 -6.80 -0.16 10.22
C ILE A 140 -6.29 1.10 9.54
N VAL A 141 -5.59 0.96 8.43
CA VAL A 141 -5.18 2.06 7.57
C VAL A 141 -5.87 1.87 6.22
N THR A 142 -6.87 2.69 5.91
CA THR A 142 -7.51 2.64 4.60
C THR A 142 -6.60 3.28 3.57
N HIS A 143 -6.31 2.59 2.47
CA HIS A 143 -5.31 3.00 1.50
C HIS A 143 -5.74 2.66 0.07
N GLY A 144 -5.33 3.47 -0.90
CA GLY A 144 -5.49 3.15 -2.32
C GLY A 144 -4.66 1.92 -2.71
N THR A 145 -5.13 1.14 -3.68
CA THR A 145 -4.57 -0.21 -3.89
C THR A 145 -3.24 -0.23 -4.65
N ASP A 146 -2.92 0.79 -5.45
CA ASP A 146 -1.76 0.72 -6.37
C ASP A 146 -0.42 0.66 -5.65
N THR A 147 -0.27 1.41 -4.56
CA THR A 147 0.99 1.51 -3.80
C THR A 147 0.87 0.97 -2.37
N MET A 148 -0.24 0.29 -2.03
CA MET A 148 -0.48 -0.22 -0.68
C MET A 148 0.64 -1.14 -0.17
N HIS A 149 1.21 -1.97 -1.06
CA HIS A 149 2.31 -2.88 -0.73
C HIS A 149 3.64 -2.13 -0.48
N TYR A 150 3.85 -0.97 -1.10
CA TYR A 150 4.96 -0.09 -0.75
C TYR A 150 4.76 0.49 0.65
N THR A 151 3.58 1.05 0.94
CA THR A 151 3.29 1.60 2.26
C THR A 151 3.38 0.54 3.36
N ALA A 152 2.87 -0.67 3.11
CA ALA A 152 2.94 -1.78 4.07
C ALA A 152 4.39 -2.13 4.43
N ALA A 153 5.28 -2.24 3.44
CA ALA A 153 6.71 -2.49 3.66
C ALA A 153 7.37 -1.32 4.40
N ALA A 154 7.07 -0.08 4.04
CA ALA A 154 7.62 1.10 4.69
C ALA A 154 7.25 1.16 6.19
N LEU A 155 5.98 0.93 6.52
CA LEU A 155 5.51 0.86 7.90
C LEU A 155 6.13 -0.31 8.67
N SER A 156 6.33 -1.45 8.00
CA SER A 156 6.95 -2.64 8.61
C SER A 156 8.37 -2.37 9.12
N PHE A 157 9.14 -1.53 8.42
CA PHE A 157 10.47 -1.12 8.86
C PHE A 157 10.45 0.01 9.89
N MET A 158 9.56 1.00 9.72
CA MET A 158 9.50 2.19 10.59
C MET A 158 8.90 1.91 11.97
N LEU A 159 7.96 0.96 12.08
CA LEU A 159 7.28 0.65 13.34
C LEU A 159 8.05 -0.44 14.12
N LYS A 160 8.84 -0.01 15.10
CA LYS A 160 9.61 -0.89 15.98
C LYS A 160 8.81 -1.27 17.21
N ASP A 161 9.00 -2.50 17.68
CA ASP A 161 8.31 -3.06 18.85
C ASP A 161 6.78 -2.92 18.75
N LEU A 162 6.22 -3.14 17.54
CA LEU A 162 4.79 -3.07 17.31
C LEU A 162 4.05 -4.01 18.27
N SER A 163 3.02 -3.49 18.94
CA SER A 163 2.32 -4.16 20.05
C SER A 163 0.94 -4.68 19.68
N CYS A 164 0.41 -4.27 18.53
CA CYS A 164 -0.91 -4.63 18.03
C CYS A 164 -0.91 -4.84 16.50
N PRO A 165 -1.91 -5.52 15.94
CA PRO A 165 -2.03 -5.69 14.50
C PRO A 165 -2.31 -4.35 13.83
N VAL A 166 -1.67 -4.13 12.67
CA VAL A 166 -1.91 -3.00 11.78
C VAL A 166 -2.32 -3.54 10.43
N ALA A 167 -3.57 -3.34 10.01
CA ALA A 167 -4.10 -3.81 8.74
C ALA A 167 -4.24 -2.67 7.74
N LEU A 168 -3.49 -2.70 6.65
CA LEU A 168 -3.78 -1.90 5.47
C LEU A 168 -4.90 -2.56 4.68
N VAL A 169 -5.89 -1.76 4.28
CA VAL A 169 -7.09 -2.23 3.59
C VAL A 169 -7.50 -1.26 2.49
N GLY A 170 -8.07 -1.77 1.41
CA GLY A 170 -8.54 -1.01 0.25
C GLY A 170 -9.72 -1.69 -0.42
N SER A 171 -10.08 -1.22 -1.61
CA SER A 171 -11.09 -1.85 -2.47
C SER A 171 -10.67 -1.74 -3.94
N GLN A 172 -10.85 -2.82 -4.70
CA GLN A 172 -10.61 -2.88 -6.14
C GLN A 172 -11.83 -2.40 -6.94
N ARG A 173 -13.01 -2.46 -6.34
CA ARG A 173 -14.26 -1.93 -6.86
C ARG A 173 -14.67 -0.76 -5.99
N SER A 174 -14.96 0.37 -6.62
CA SER A 174 -15.35 1.60 -5.93
C SER A 174 -16.49 1.33 -4.93
N SER A 175 -16.37 1.86 -3.71
CA SER A 175 -17.30 1.58 -2.58
C SER A 175 -18.74 1.93 -2.85
N ASP A 176 -18.98 2.79 -3.83
CA ASP A 176 -20.28 3.25 -4.23
C ASP A 176 -21.07 2.25 -5.08
N ARG A 177 -20.43 1.18 -5.54
CA ARG A 177 -21.08 0.10 -6.30
C ARG A 177 -21.58 -0.98 -5.36
N GLY A 178 -22.78 -1.51 -5.62
CA GLY A 178 -23.34 -2.63 -4.84
C GLY A 178 -22.51 -3.92 -4.88
N SER A 179 -21.60 -4.04 -5.85
CA SER A 179 -20.62 -5.14 -5.96
C SER A 179 -19.24 -4.80 -5.39
N SER A 180 -19.13 -3.75 -4.58
CA SER A 180 -17.86 -3.36 -3.98
C SER A 180 -17.32 -4.42 -3.01
N ASP A 181 -16.01 -4.61 -3.02
CA ASP A 181 -15.27 -5.41 -2.06
C ASP A 181 -14.91 -4.62 -0.77
N ALA A 182 -15.23 -3.32 -0.70
CA ALA A 182 -14.92 -2.44 0.43
C ALA A 182 -15.47 -2.95 1.77
N ALA A 183 -16.76 -3.32 1.79
CA ALA A 183 -17.44 -3.71 3.02
C ALA A 183 -16.81 -4.95 3.65
N MET A 184 -16.61 -6.00 2.85
CA MET A 184 -15.99 -7.24 3.31
C MET A 184 -14.52 -7.05 3.68
N ASN A 185 -13.74 -6.31 2.88
CA ASN A 185 -12.34 -6.05 3.20
C ASN A 185 -12.19 -5.34 4.56
N ILE A 186 -12.99 -4.30 4.83
CA ILE A 186 -12.96 -3.59 6.12
C ILE A 186 -13.47 -4.50 7.25
N ALA A 187 -14.55 -5.25 7.06
CA ALA A 187 -15.08 -6.16 8.09
C ALA A 187 -14.04 -7.24 8.47
N CYS A 188 -13.37 -7.84 7.48
CA CYS A 188 -12.29 -8.79 7.70
C CYS A 188 -11.07 -8.13 8.38
N ALA A 189 -10.68 -6.91 7.96
CA ALA A 189 -9.61 -6.17 8.61
C ALA A 189 -9.95 -5.85 10.08
N ALA A 190 -11.18 -5.41 10.36
CA ALA A 190 -11.66 -5.15 11.71
C ALA A 190 -11.64 -6.42 12.57
N ASN A 191 -12.16 -7.53 12.05
CA ASN A 191 -12.14 -8.81 12.75
C ASN A 191 -10.71 -9.25 13.06
N PHE A 192 -9.81 -9.15 12.09
CA PHE A 192 -8.39 -9.47 12.25
C PHE A 192 -7.72 -8.62 13.32
N VAL A 193 -7.85 -7.29 13.25
CA VAL A 193 -7.14 -6.41 14.20
C VAL A 193 -7.76 -6.44 15.61
N ALA A 194 -9.05 -6.76 15.73
CA ALA A 194 -9.74 -6.89 17.01
C ALA A 194 -9.42 -8.24 17.70
N ASN A 195 -9.42 -9.34 16.95
CA ASN A 195 -9.46 -10.69 17.51
C ASN A 195 -8.19 -11.53 17.33
N SER A 196 -7.22 -11.11 16.49
CA SER A 196 -5.92 -11.78 16.40
C SER A 196 -4.90 -11.27 17.43
N ASP A 197 -3.88 -12.08 17.73
CA ASP A 197 -2.71 -11.72 18.52
C ASP A 197 -1.49 -11.34 17.66
N VAL A 198 -1.66 -11.14 16.35
CA VAL A 198 -0.59 -10.72 15.43
C VAL A 198 -0.15 -9.29 15.75
N ALA A 199 1.15 -9.03 15.80
CA ALA A 199 1.76 -7.72 16.06
C ALA A 199 2.70 -7.32 14.93
N GLU A 200 2.15 -7.35 13.72
CA GLU A 200 2.81 -7.01 12.47
C GLU A 200 1.93 -6.05 11.66
N VAL A 201 2.56 -5.40 10.68
CA VAL A 201 1.85 -4.71 9.62
C VAL A 201 1.44 -5.76 8.58
N CYS A 202 0.17 -5.78 8.20
CA CYS A 202 -0.39 -6.72 7.25
C CYS A 202 -1.21 -5.97 6.19
N ILE A 203 -1.32 -6.54 4.99
CA ILE A 203 -2.39 -6.20 4.05
C ILE A 203 -3.53 -7.19 4.27
N VAL A 204 -4.75 -6.69 4.43
CA VAL A 204 -5.96 -7.50 4.53
C VAL A 204 -6.87 -7.18 3.35
N MET A 205 -6.93 -8.10 2.38
CA MET A 205 -7.70 -7.96 1.14
C MET A 205 -8.31 -9.32 0.77
N HIS A 206 -9.29 -9.35 -0.13
CA HIS A 206 -9.87 -10.59 -0.67
C HIS A 206 -8.82 -11.64 -1.07
N GLY A 207 -9.06 -12.89 -0.68
CA GLY A 207 -8.23 -14.04 -1.07
C GLY A 207 -8.67 -14.68 -2.38
N SER A 208 -9.93 -14.50 -2.77
CA SER A 208 -10.53 -15.00 -4.01
C SER A 208 -11.35 -13.91 -4.74
N MET A 209 -11.88 -14.23 -5.92
CA MET A 209 -12.83 -13.35 -6.64
C MET A 209 -14.19 -13.24 -5.94
N SER A 210 -14.51 -14.15 -5.01
CA SER A 210 -15.78 -14.27 -4.32
C SER A 210 -15.74 -13.60 -2.95
N ASP A 211 -16.91 -13.30 -2.40
CA ASP A 211 -17.06 -12.78 -1.04
C ASP A 211 -16.99 -13.91 0.02
N ASP A 212 -15.90 -14.70 -0.01
CA ASP A 212 -15.68 -15.88 0.84
C ASP A 212 -14.73 -15.64 2.02
N TYR A 213 -13.50 -15.21 1.74
CA TYR A 213 -12.49 -14.86 2.73
C TYR A 213 -11.52 -13.78 2.25
N CYS A 214 -10.91 -13.10 3.21
CA CYS A 214 -9.74 -12.25 3.01
C CYS A 214 -8.46 -12.97 3.46
N LEU A 215 -7.32 -12.55 2.93
CA LEU A 215 -6.00 -12.96 3.40
C LEU A 215 -5.37 -11.83 4.21
N ALA A 216 -4.80 -12.15 5.37
CA ALA A 216 -3.84 -11.30 6.05
C ALA A 216 -2.43 -11.67 5.57
N ILE A 217 -1.82 -10.82 4.75
CA ILE A 217 -0.47 -11.02 4.21
C ILE A 217 0.50 -10.13 4.96
N ARG A 218 1.61 -10.69 5.47
CA ARG A 218 2.71 -9.92 6.09
C ARG A 218 3.13 -8.77 5.19
N GLY A 219 3.26 -7.55 5.73
CA GLY A 219 3.39 -6.30 4.98
C GLY A 219 4.62 -6.16 4.07
N THR A 220 5.63 -7.00 4.23
CA THR A 220 6.85 -7.05 3.40
C THR A 220 6.85 -8.15 2.34
N LYS A 221 5.81 -8.98 2.31
CA LYS A 221 5.63 -10.08 1.35
C LYS A 221 4.42 -9.95 0.40
N PRO A 222 3.59 -8.88 0.36
CA PRO A 222 2.52 -8.79 -0.62
C PRO A 222 2.98 -8.04 -1.89
N ARG A 223 2.41 -8.40 -3.03
CA ARG A 223 2.45 -7.57 -4.25
C ARG A 223 1.08 -7.50 -4.91
N LYS A 224 0.72 -6.35 -5.46
CA LYS A 224 -0.46 -6.23 -6.33
C LYS A 224 -0.14 -6.86 -7.69
N MET A 225 -0.61 -8.09 -7.89
CA MET A 225 -0.34 -8.93 -9.07
C MET A 225 -1.43 -8.85 -10.15
N GLN A 226 -2.57 -8.22 -9.85
CA GLN A 226 -3.67 -8.00 -10.79
C GLN A 226 -4.07 -6.54 -10.79
N THR A 227 -4.44 -6.03 -11.97
CA THR A 227 -4.80 -4.61 -12.15
C THR A 227 -6.19 -4.28 -11.64
N SER A 228 -7.10 -5.27 -11.59
CA SER A 228 -8.52 -5.01 -11.29
C SER A 228 -9.28 -6.11 -10.55
N ARG A 229 -8.72 -7.31 -10.37
CA ARG A 229 -9.38 -8.42 -9.66
C ARG A 229 -9.43 -8.16 -8.15
N ARG A 230 -10.40 -8.71 -7.43
CA ARG A 230 -10.53 -8.50 -5.98
C ARG A 230 -9.34 -9.09 -5.21
N GLU A 231 -8.91 -10.28 -5.60
CA GLU A 231 -7.74 -11.00 -5.10
C GLU A 231 -6.42 -10.53 -5.71
N ALA A 232 -6.30 -9.22 -5.93
CA ALA A 232 -5.12 -8.65 -6.59
C ALA A 232 -3.83 -8.79 -5.79
N PHE A 233 -3.90 -8.78 -4.46
CA PHE A 233 -2.71 -8.91 -3.62
C PHE A 233 -2.38 -10.38 -3.42
N LYS A 234 -1.16 -10.78 -3.78
CA LYS A 234 -0.64 -12.13 -3.59
C LYS A 234 0.53 -12.13 -2.62
N PRO A 235 0.61 -13.14 -1.73
CA PRO A 235 1.79 -13.36 -0.93
C PRO A 235 2.90 -13.92 -1.84
N ILE A 236 4.09 -13.32 -1.79
CA ILE A 236 5.24 -13.68 -2.62
C ILE A 236 6.34 -14.19 -1.69
N ASN A 237 6.90 -15.37 -1.96
CA ASN A 237 7.99 -15.99 -1.19
C ASN A 237 7.69 -16.23 0.31
N ASP A 238 6.42 -16.19 0.71
CA ASP A 238 5.95 -16.50 2.07
C ASP A 238 4.49 -16.95 2.02
N GLU A 239 4.04 -17.65 3.05
CA GLU A 239 2.62 -17.97 3.23
C GLU A 239 1.89 -16.78 3.87
N PRO A 240 0.61 -16.54 3.53
CA PRO A 240 -0.19 -15.56 4.26
C PRO A 240 -0.30 -15.97 5.74
N ILE A 241 -0.44 -14.99 6.64
CA ILE A 241 -0.55 -15.23 8.08
C ILE A 241 -1.86 -15.94 8.42
N ALA A 242 -2.97 -15.47 7.84
CA ALA A 242 -4.29 -16.02 8.13
C ALA A 242 -5.28 -15.86 6.96
N LYS A 243 -6.28 -16.73 6.93
CA LYS A 243 -7.56 -16.51 6.23
C LYS A 243 -8.59 -15.99 7.21
N ILE A 244 -9.32 -14.95 6.81
CA ILE A 244 -10.35 -14.31 7.61
C ILE A 244 -11.66 -14.43 6.85
N TYR A 245 -12.62 -15.14 7.44
CA TYR A 245 -13.90 -15.44 6.82
C TYR A 245 -14.97 -14.41 7.21
N ARG A 246 -16.00 -14.32 6.37
CA ARG A 246 -17.14 -13.41 6.59
C ARG A 246 -17.93 -13.74 7.87
N ASP A 247 -17.94 -15.00 8.27
CA ASP A 247 -18.56 -15.48 9.53
C ASP A 247 -17.70 -15.21 10.79
N LYS A 248 -16.66 -14.37 10.64
CA LYS A 248 -15.69 -13.97 11.68
C LYS A 248 -14.69 -15.06 12.09
N ARG A 249 -14.71 -16.24 11.47
CA ARG A 249 -13.64 -17.24 11.69
C ARG A 249 -12.29 -16.72 11.20
N ILE A 250 -11.24 -16.91 12.01
CA ILE A 250 -9.85 -16.65 11.63
C ILE A 250 -9.14 -18.00 11.62
N GLU A 251 -8.63 -18.40 10.46
CA GLU A 251 -7.81 -19.59 10.27
C GLU A 251 -6.36 -19.16 10.11
N MET A 252 -5.55 -19.39 11.13
CA MET A 252 -4.12 -19.13 11.08
C MET A 252 -3.45 -20.14 10.15
N LEU A 253 -2.75 -19.65 9.14
CA LEU A 253 -2.06 -20.48 8.15
C LEU A 253 -0.57 -20.58 8.44
N ASN A 254 0.00 -19.52 9.01
CA ASN A 254 1.40 -19.45 9.38
C ASN A 254 1.50 -18.98 10.84
N GLU A 255 2.12 -19.78 11.71
CA GLU A 255 2.32 -19.46 13.13
C GLU A 255 3.59 -18.65 13.41
N ASN A 256 4.45 -18.46 12.40
CA ASN A 256 5.66 -17.67 12.51
C ASN A 256 5.35 -16.17 12.30
N TYR A 257 4.70 -15.55 13.27
CA TYR A 257 4.48 -14.10 13.34
C TYR A 257 4.82 -13.55 14.73
N ARG A 258 5.12 -12.25 14.80
CA ARG A 258 5.26 -11.57 16.09
C ARG A 258 3.94 -11.51 16.81
N LYS A 259 3.90 -11.96 18.06
CA LYS A 259 2.73 -11.85 18.94
C LYS A 259 2.66 -10.49 19.62
N ARG A 260 1.45 -10.09 20.00
CA ARG A 260 1.18 -8.91 20.83
C ARG A 260 2.13 -8.84 22.02
N SER A 261 2.56 -7.64 22.34
CA SER A 261 3.45 -7.38 23.47
C SER A 261 3.03 -6.11 24.21
N GLY A 262 3.43 -5.97 25.48
CA GLY A 262 3.21 -4.74 26.25
C GLY A 262 4.21 -3.62 25.95
N LYS A 263 5.06 -3.77 24.92
CA LYS A 263 6.07 -2.78 24.58
C LYS A 263 5.44 -1.53 23.98
N LYS A 264 6.06 -0.36 24.21
CA LYS A 264 5.70 0.87 23.51
C LYS A 264 6.23 0.83 22.08
N VAL A 265 5.35 1.12 21.12
CA VAL A 265 5.71 1.23 19.71
C VAL A 265 6.58 2.45 19.50
N LYS A 266 7.73 2.27 18.83
CA LYS A 266 8.65 3.34 18.47
C LYS A 266 8.63 3.55 16.97
N VAL A 267 8.78 4.81 16.55
CA VAL A 267 8.85 5.18 15.14
C VAL A 267 10.29 5.49 14.79
N ASP A 268 10.81 4.80 13.78
CA ASP A 268 12.11 5.03 13.16
C ASP A 268 11.89 5.38 11.69
N ASP A 269 11.63 6.66 11.42
CA ASP A 269 11.14 7.16 10.14
C ASP A 269 12.20 7.96 9.34
N LYS A 270 13.48 7.78 9.69
CA LYS A 270 14.60 8.34 8.93
C LYS A 270 14.76 7.56 7.63
N LEU A 271 14.54 8.24 6.51
CA LEU A 271 14.67 7.68 5.16
C LEU A 271 15.58 8.56 4.31
N GLU A 272 16.49 7.93 3.57
CA GLU A 272 17.19 8.57 2.45
C GLU A 272 16.36 8.37 1.18
N THR A 273 15.77 9.44 0.66
CA THR A 273 14.84 9.34 -0.48
C THR A 273 15.55 9.31 -1.83
N LYS A 274 16.86 9.58 -1.89
CA LYS A 274 17.67 9.52 -3.10
C LYS A 274 18.11 8.08 -3.41
N VAL A 275 17.14 7.18 -3.57
CA VAL A 275 17.33 5.79 -3.97
C VAL A 275 16.59 5.54 -5.27
N ALA A 276 17.19 4.79 -6.20
CA ALA A 276 16.57 4.42 -7.46
C ALA A 276 16.19 2.93 -7.49
N LEU A 277 15.08 2.60 -8.14
CA LEU A 277 14.71 1.25 -8.53
C LEU A 277 14.84 1.13 -10.05
N ILE A 278 15.73 0.29 -10.53
CA ILE A 278 16.13 0.19 -11.94
C ILE A 278 15.82 -1.20 -12.44
N LYS A 279 14.87 -1.30 -13.37
CA LYS A 279 14.56 -2.56 -14.05
C LYS A 279 15.53 -2.82 -15.19
N VAL A 280 16.18 -3.98 -15.15
CA VAL A 280 17.05 -4.45 -16.23
C VAL A 280 16.19 -4.96 -17.39
N TYR A 281 16.61 -4.69 -18.62
CA TYR A 281 16.01 -5.29 -19.81
C TYR A 281 17.08 -5.44 -20.90
N PRO A 282 16.86 -6.29 -21.92
CA PRO A 282 17.79 -6.41 -23.04
C PRO A 282 18.01 -5.05 -23.71
N GLY A 283 19.26 -4.58 -23.72
CA GLY A 283 19.61 -3.27 -24.27
C GLY A 283 19.43 -2.08 -23.32
N LEU A 284 19.29 -2.30 -22.01
CA LEU A 284 19.39 -1.22 -21.01
C LEU A 284 20.70 -0.46 -21.22
N ASP A 285 20.58 0.85 -21.44
CA ASP A 285 21.72 1.74 -21.58
C ASP A 285 22.42 1.90 -20.21
N PRO A 286 23.70 1.51 -20.06
CA PRO A 286 24.42 1.66 -18.80
C PRO A 286 24.55 3.12 -18.34
N GLU A 287 24.43 4.11 -19.24
CA GLU A 287 24.52 5.54 -18.89
C GLU A 287 23.42 5.99 -17.91
N ILE A 288 22.33 5.23 -17.77
CA ILE A 288 21.32 5.52 -16.75
C ILE A 288 21.91 5.53 -15.33
N PHE A 289 22.96 4.75 -15.07
CA PHE A 289 23.66 4.74 -13.78
C PHE A 289 24.43 6.04 -13.57
N ASP A 290 25.10 6.55 -14.60
CA ASP A 290 25.79 7.83 -14.52
C ASP A 290 24.81 8.99 -14.29
N PHE A 291 23.63 8.94 -14.89
CA PHE A 291 22.56 9.90 -14.59
C PHE A 291 22.20 9.91 -13.10
N TYR A 292 21.96 8.74 -12.50
CA TYR A 292 21.64 8.65 -11.07
C TYR A 292 22.79 9.14 -10.18
N LEU A 293 24.02 8.69 -10.45
CA LEU A 293 25.20 9.14 -9.71
C LEU A 293 25.40 10.67 -9.83
N GLY A 294 25.28 11.21 -11.04
CA GLY A 294 25.38 12.65 -11.30
C GLY A 294 24.27 13.48 -10.65
N LYS A 295 23.08 12.90 -10.43
CA LYS A 295 21.98 13.52 -9.67
C LYS A 295 22.07 13.31 -8.15
N GLY A 296 23.17 12.74 -7.67
CA GLY A 296 23.47 12.56 -6.26
C GLY A 296 22.67 11.45 -5.59
N TYR A 297 22.27 10.41 -6.35
CA TYR A 297 21.64 9.24 -5.75
C TYR A 297 22.59 8.52 -4.79
N ARG A 298 22.02 8.01 -3.70
CA ARG A 298 22.72 7.42 -2.55
C ARG A 298 22.56 5.92 -2.44
N GLY A 299 21.70 5.31 -3.26
CA GLY A 299 21.57 3.86 -3.35
C GLY A 299 20.85 3.46 -4.63
N LEU A 300 21.19 2.28 -5.16
CA LEU A 300 20.57 1.73 -6.36
C LEU A 300 20.04 0.33 -6.04
N VAL A 301 18.78 0.07 -6.35
CA VAL A 301 18.20 -1.27 -6.38
C VAL A 301 17.97 -1.67 -7.84
N ILE A 302 18.53 -2.80 -8.22
CA ILE A 302 18.42 -3.37 -9.56
C ILE A 302 17.39 -4.49 -9.51
N GLU A 303 16.33 -4.37 -10.31
CA GLU A 303 15.39 -5.46 -10.62
C GLU A 303 15.99 -6.24 -11.81
N ALA A 304 16.85 -7.21 -11.49
CA ALA A 304 17.67 -7.99 -12.41
C ALA A 304 16.94 -9.23 -12.95
N THR A 305 17.52 -9.94 -13.92
CA THR A 305 16.87 -11.11 -14.53
C THR A 305 17.21 -12.41 -13.76
N GLY A 306 16.29 -13.38 -13.73
CA GLY A 306 16.54 -14.71 -13.15
C GLY A 306 17.07 -14.67 -11.71
N LEU A 307 18.24 -15.28 -11.46
CA LEU A 307 18.88 -15.33 -10.14
C LEU A 307 19.55 -14.01 -9.70
N GLY A 308 19.37 -12.91 -10.44
CA GLY A 308 20.01 -11.63 -10.18
C GLY A 308 21.02 -11.22 -11.26
N HIS A 309 20.85 -11.67 -12.50
CA HIS A 309 21.77 -11.38 -13.59
C HIS A 309 21.59 -9.98 -14.17
N THR A 310 22.72 -9.35 -14.51
CA THR A 310 22.76 -8.14 -15.32
C THR A 310 23.54 -8.37 -16.61
N PRO A 311 23.38 -7.55 -17.65
CA PRO A 311 24.31 -7.55 -18.78
C PRO A 311 25.75 -7.30 -18.31
N THR A 312 26.70 -8.12 -18.77
CA THR A 312 28.12 -8.04 -18.39
C THR A 312 29.07 -7.99 -19.59
N LEU A 313 28.54 -7.92 -20.82
CA LEU A 313 29.32 -8.02 -22.05
C LEU A 313 29.11 -6.80 -22.95
N GLY A 314 30.19 -6.42 -23.63
CA GLY A 314 30.19 -5.34 -24.64
C GLY A 314 29.75 -3.99 -24.10
N LYS A 315 29.24 -3.14 -24.99
CA LYS A 315 28.83 -1.76 -24.67
C LYS A 315 27.66 -1.66 -23.68
N PHE A 316 26.90 -2.74 -23.49
CA PHE A 316 25.77 -2.79 -22.56
C PHE A 316 26.14 -3.35 -21.18
N SER A 317 27.41 -3.68 -20.94
CA SER A 317 27.85 -4.18 -19.64
C SER A 317 27.57 -3.17 -18.53
N LEU A 318 26.89 -3.62 -17.48
CA LEU A 318 26.65 -2.80 -16.28
C LEU A 318 27.82 -2.86 -15.29
N LEU A 319 28.76 -3.81 -15.44
CA LEU A 319 29.87 -4.00 -14.48
C LEU A 319 30.66 -2.72 -14.22
N PRO A 320 31.11 -1.95 -15.24
CA PRO A 320 31.90 -0.74 -14.99
C PRO A 320 31.09 0.34 -14.25
N LYS A 321 29.78 0.42 -14.50
CA LYS A 321 28.91 1.42 -13.86
C LYS A 321 28.58 1.03 -12.41
N ILE A 322 28.40 -0.26 -12.15
CA ILE A 322 28.22 -0.81 -10.81
C ILE A 322 29.47 -0.60 -9.97
N GLU A 323 30.64 -0.92 -10.52
CA GLU A 323 31.94 -0.71 -9.87
C GLU A 323 32.14 0.76 -9.50
N LYS A 324 31.94 1.67 -10.46
CA LYS A 324 31.98 3.12 -10.23
C LYS A 324 31.01 3.58 -9.14
N ALA A 325 29.79 3.05 -9.08
CA ALA A 325 28.82 3.40 -8.05
C ALA A 325 29.31 2.99 -6.66
N ILE A 326 29.83 1.76 -6.53
CA ILE A 326 30.29 1.22 -5.25
C ILE A 326 31.55 1.94 -4.77
N GLU A 327 32.49 2.24 -5.67
CA GLU A 327 33.67 3.08 -5.38
C GLU A 327 33.29 4.50 -4.92
N ALA A 328 32.17 5.03 -5.44
CA ALA A 328 31.61 6.32 -5.01
C ALA A 328 30.83 6.24 -3.68
N GLY A 329 30.84 5.09 -2.99
CA GLY A 329 30.11 4.90 -1.73
C GLY A 329 28.60 4.69 -1.90
N VAL A 330 28.14 4.37 -3.12
CA VAL A 330 26.72 4.13 -3.42
C VAL A 330 26.45 2.62 -3.44
N PRO A 331 25.74 2.05 -2.44
CA PRO A 331 25.40 0.64 -2.43
C PRO A 331 24.50 0.27 -3.60
N VAL A 332 24.77 -0.90 -4.17
CA VAL A 332 23.99 -1.51 -5.24
C VAL A 332 23.40 -2.83 -4.73
N VAL A 333 22.08 -2.90 -4.68
CA VAL A 333 21.32 -4.09 -4.27
C VAL A 333 20.69 -4.73 -5.50
N VAL A 334 20.77 -6.05 -5.63
CA VAL A 334 20.15 -6.82 -6.72
C VAL A 334 18.97 -7.63 -6.19
N THR A 335 17.83 -7.49 -6.86
CA THR A 335 16.61 -8.29 -6.70
C THR A 335 16.23 -8.90 -8.06
N SER A 336 15.14 -9.67 -8.13
CA SER A 336 14.73 -10.35 -9.37
C SER A 336 13.38 -9.87 -9.91
N GLN A 337 13.32 -9.72 -11.23
CA GLN A 337 12.08 -9.51 -12.00
C GLN A 337 11.11 -10.70 -11.93
N CYS A 338 11.59 -11.90 -11.57
CA CYS A 338 10.76 -13.10 -11.47
C CYS A 338 9.76 -13.04 -10.31
N LEU A 339 10.02 -12.15 -9.34
CA LEU A 339 9.24 -11.94 -8.10
C LEU A 339 9.31 -13.11 -7.14
N TYR A 340 8.89 -14.29 -7.61
CA TYR A 340 9.07 -15.54 -6.90
C TYR A 340 10.50 -16.04 -7.06
N GLY A 341 11.06 -16.54 -5.96
CA GLY A 341 12.40 -17.11 -5.89
C GLY A 341 13.41 -16.21 -5.19
N ARG A 342 14.64 -16.73 -5.12
CA ARG A 342 15.76 -16.14 -4.40
C ARG A 342 16.90 -15.83 -5.36
N THR A 343 17.44 -14.61 -5.25
CA THR A 343 18.68 -14.23 -5.93
C THR A 343 19.87 -14.97 -5.34
N HIS A 344 20.86 -15.32 -6.16
CA HIS A 344 21.99 -16.14 -5.71
C HIS A 344 23.33 -15.53 -6.13
N PRO A 345 24.33 -15.45 -5.24
CA PRO A 345 25.57 -14.74 -5.55
C PRO A 345 26.58 -15.53 -6.40
N THR A 346 26.52 -16.87 -6.41
CA THR A 346 27.65 -17.70 -6.88
C THR A 346 27.37 -18.78 -7.93
N VAL A 347 26.13 -18.96 -8.42
CA VAL A 347 25.82 -20.06 -9.38
C VAL A 347 26.53 -19.84 -10.71
N TYR A 348 26.37 -18.66 -11.31
CA TYR A 348 26.90 -18.33 -12.63
C TYR A 348 28.07 -17.35 -12.54
N HIS A 349 28.97 -17.39 -13.52
CA HIS A 349 30.09 -16.45 -13.63
C HIS A 349 29.64 -14.99 -13.54
N ASN A 350 28.53 -14.65 -14.20
CA ASN A 350 27.88 -13.35 -14.14
C ASN A 350 27.63 -12.86 -12.70
N LEU A 351 27.04 -13.71 -11.86
CA LEU A 351 26.71 -13.40 -10.46
C LEU A 351 27.97 -13.22 -9.62
N ARG A 352 29.00 -14.04 -9.88
CA ARG A 352 30.31 -13.93 -9.22
C ARG A 352 31.01 -12.62 -9.56
N GLU A 353 30.90 -12.14 -10.79
CA GLU A 353 31.47 -10.84 -11.21
C GLU A 353 30.77 -9.65 -10.53
N LEU A 354 29.46 -9.75 -10.29
CA LEU A 354 28.71 -8.77 -9.50
C LEU A 354 29.12 -8.82 -8.03
N LEU A 355 29.21 -10.02 -7.45
CA LEU A 355 29.60 -10.22 -6.06
C LEU A 355 31.00 -9.65 -5.77
N LYS A 356 31.98 -9.93 -6.64
CA LYS A 356 33.36 -9.44 -6.53
C LYS A 356 33.44 -7.91 -6.46
N ARG A 357 32.52 -7.21 -7.13
CA ARG A 357 32.44 -5.74 -7.15
C ARG A 357 31.72 -5.15 -5.94
N GLY A 358 31.20 -6.00 -5.05
CA GLY A 358 30.52 -5.56 -3.84
C GLY A 358 29.01 -5.36 -4.01
N VAL A 359 28.38 -5.94 -5.04
CA VAL A 359 26.91 -5.98 -5.12
C VAL A 359 26.32 -6.72 -3.90
N ILE A 360 25.19 -6.24 -3.41
CA ILE A 360 24.42 -6.86 -2.32
C ILE A 360 23.28 -7.65 -2.96
N PHE A 361 23.25 -8.96 -2.77
CA PHE A 361 22.14 -9.80 -3.24
C PHE A 361 20.99 -9.71 -2.23
N GLY A 362 19.80 -9.39 -2.72
CA GLY A 362 18.61 -9.13 -1.91
C GLY A 362 17.87 -10.39 -1.45
N GLU A 363 18.51 -11.56 -1.48
CA GLU A 363 17.90 -12.85 -1.15
C GLU A 363 16.57 -13.05 -1.91
N ASP A 364 15.47 -13.30 -1.21
CA ASP A 364 14.11 -13.45 -1.74
C ASP A 364 13.22 -12.20 -1.51
N MET A 365 13.83 -11.04 -1.22
CA MET A 365 13.10 -9.78 -1.08
C MET A 365 12.49 -9.36 -2.42
N LEU A 366 11.26 -8.87 -2.34
CA LEU A 366 10.61 -8.17 -3.45
C LEU A 366 11.41 -6.90 -3.84
N PRO A 367 11.49 -6.52 -5.13
CA PRO A 367 12.24 -5.34 -5.59
C PRO A 367 11.80 -4.03 -4.90
N GLU A 368 10.50 -3.82 -4.78
CA GLU A 368 9.84 -2.69 -4.11
C GLU A 368 10.22 -2.61 -2.62
N VAL A 369 10.32 -3.78 -1.98
CA VAL A 369 10.63 -3.91 -0.56
C VAL A 369 12.11 -3.66 -0.34
N ALA A 370 12.99 -4.15 -1.22
CA ALA A 370 14.41 -3.82 -1.20
C ALA A 370 14.65 -2.32 -1.44
N TYR A 371 13.88 -1.69 -2.34
CA TYR A 371 13.90 -0.24 -2.56
C TYR A 371 13.60 0.54 -1.28
N ILE A 372 12.51 0.19 -0.59
CA ILE A 372 12.13 0.83 0.68
C ILE A 372 13.13 0.53 1.79
N LYS A 373 13.59 -0.73 1.89
CA LYS A 373 14.57 -1.14 2.89
C LYS A 373 15.88 -0.38 2.71
N LEU A 374 16.33 -0.18 1.47
CA LEU A 374 17.53 0.59 1.19
C LEU A 374 17.38 2.06 1.59
N MET A 375 16.23 2.69 1.34
CA MET A 375 15.93 4.05 1.86
C MET A 375 16.03 4.10 3.40
N TYR A 376 15.46 3.10 4.07
CA TYR A 376 15.46 2.99 5.52
C TYR A 376 16.87 2.77 6.09
N VAL A 377 17.66 1.88 5.47
CA VAL A 377 19.03 1.58 5.90
C VAL A 377 19.94 2.78 5.69
N LEU A 378 19.84 3.46 4.55
CA LEU A 378 20.64 4.67 4.25
C LEU A 378 20.24 5.87 5.11
N GLY A 379 19.01 5.91 5.62
CA GLY A 379 18.58 6.86 6.65
C GLY A 379 19.32 6.70 7.99
N LYS A 380 20.02 5.57 8.19
CA LYS A 380 20.74 5.23 9.43
C LYS A 380 22.25 5.26 9.29
N THR A 381 22.78 4.83 8.14
CA THR A 381 24.21 4.69 7.95
C THR A 381 24.59 4.91 6.48
N ARG A 382 25.81 5.43 6.28
CA ARG A 382 26.47 5.52 4.97
C ARG A 382 27.67 4.58 4.85
N ASN A 383 27.98 3.81 5.88
CA ASN A 383 29.04 2.81 5.83
C ASN A 383 28.57 1.60 5.03
N LEU A 384 29.22 1.32 3.89
CA LEU A 384 28.81 0.27 2.95
C LEU A 384 28.74 -1.13 3.58
N GLU A 385 29.68 -1.47 4.47
CA GLU A 385 29.64 -2.76 5.16
C GLU A 385 28.42 -2.88 6.07
N LYS A 386 28.10 -1.81 6.81
CA LYS A 386 26.90 -1.79 7.64
C LYS A 386 25.62 -1.79 6.79
N VAL A 387 25.63 -1.13 5.63
CA VAL A 387 24.52 -1.21 4.67
C VAL A 387 24.32 -2.66 4.21
N ARG A 388 25.39 -3.34 3.79
CA ARG A 388 25.35 -4.75 3.39
C ARG A 388 24.75 -5.61 4.49
N GLU A 389 25.27 -5.50 5.71
CA GLU A 389 24.79 -6.24 6.88
C GLU A 389 23.29 -6.04 7.10
N LEU A 390 22.83 -4.78 7.14
CA LEU A 390 21.42 -4.47 7.40
C LEU A 390 20.50 -4.87 6.24
N MET A 391 20.97 -4.80 5.00
CA MET A 391 20.19 -5.22 3.83
C MET A 391 19.92 -6.72 3.81
N VAL A 392 20.85 -7.56 4.28
CA VAL A 392 20.68 -9.02 4.36
C VAL A 392 20.16 -9.51 5.72
N THR A 393 20.11 -8.65 6.72
CA THR A 393 19.48 -8.96 8.02
C THR A 393 17.96 -8.92 7.88
N ASN A 394 17.26 -9.97 8.30
CA ASN A 394 15.80 -9.97 8.38
C ASN A 394 15.30 -9.04 9.50
N ILE A 395 14.53 -8.00 9.16
CA ILE A 395 14.05 -6.99 10.12
C ILE A 395 12.56 -7.14 10.42
N ALA A 396 11.77 -7.43 9.40
CA ALA A 396 10.31 -7.43 9.43
C ALA A 396 9.69 -8.59 8.64
N GLY A 397 10.45 -9.66 8.42
CA GLY A 397 10.01 -10.84 7.68
C GLY A 397 10.08 -10.65 6.16
N GLU A 398 10.91 -9.73 5.67
CA GLU A 398 11.13 -9.49 4.24
C GLU A 398 12.07 -10.53 3.60
N ILE A 399 12.94 -11.17 4.39
CA ILE A 399 13.82 -12.25 3.97
C ILE A 399 13.38 -13.55 4.67
N SER A 400 13.20 -14.61 3.89
CA SER A 400 12.90 -15.95 4.40
C SER A 400 14.20 -16.73 4.63
N GLU A 401 14.22 -17.73 5.52
CA GLU A 401 15.42 -18.59 5.68
C GLU A 401 15.57 -19.59 4.52
N ARG A 402 14.46 -20.05 3.96
CA ARG A 402 14.38 -20.96 2.81
C ARG A 402 13.31 -20.49 1.83
N THR A 403 13.46 -20.86 0.56
CA THR A 403 12.41 -20.67 -0.44
C THR A 403 11.29 -21.68 -0.16
N ILE A 404 10.04 -21.20 -0.10
CA ILE A 404 8.83 -22.02 0.09
C ILE A 404 8.29 -22.43 -1.28
#